data_AF-A0A0T5ZW87-F1
#
_entry.id   AF-A0A0T5ZW87-F1
#
_cell.length_a   1.000
_cell.length_b   1.000
_cell.length_c   1.000
_cell.angle_alpha   90.00
_cell.angle_beta   90.00
_cell.angle_gamma   90.00
#
_symmetry.space_group_name_H-M   'P 1'
#
loop_
_entity.id
_entity.type
_entity.pdbx_description
1 polymer ?
#
loop_
_entity_poly.entity_id
_entity_poly.type
_entity_poly.pdbx_seq_one_letter_code
_entity_poly.pdbx_strand_id
1 'polypeptide(L)'
;MAIFYRSGNTVRLRDSDVAKLIGECRNQHINLENYRGGSCYSKEVQAAEYFLRIQIGIKEISAFRLKEAKNKDNDSSTIEFFSLQEGKTHLVHMQTDESALSNYISCKDKDKSPMAQFKLI
;
A
#
# COMPACT_ATOMS: atom_id res chain seq x y z
N MET A 1 13.97 -8.14 8.10
CA MET A 1 12.60 -7.88 8.58
C MET A 1 11.70 -7.81 7.36
N ALA A 2 10.81 -8.78 7.14
CA ALA A 2 9.92 -8.77 5.99
C ALA A 2 8.73 -7.86 6.29
N ILE A 3 8.55 -6.81 5.50
CA ILE A 3 7.40 -5.90 5.62
C ILE A 3 6.33 -6.45 4.67
N PHE A 4 5.14 -6.70 5.19
CA PHE A 4 4.02 -7.23 4.42
C PHE A 4 2.93 -6.16 4.31
N TYR A 5 2.52 -5.84 3.09
CA TYR A 5 1.31 -5.05 2.85
C TYR A 5 0.12 -6.00 2.70
N ARG A 6 -0.98 -5.68 3.39
CA ARG A 6 -2.24 -6.45 3.32
C ARG A 6 -3.37 -5.54 2.84
N SER A 7 -3.75 -5.70 1.58
CA SER A 7 -4.92 -5.01 1.05
C SER A 7 -6.21 -5.58 1.67
N GLY A 8 -6.97 -4.76 2.40
CA GLY A 8 -8.37 -5.08 2.77
C GLY A 8 -8.68 -5.39 4.25
N ASN A 9 -7.73 -5.33 5.20
CA ASN A 9 -8.05 -5.60 6.62
C ASN A 9 -8.67 -4.39 7.32
N THR A 10 -9.93 -4.41 7.78
CA THR A 10 -10.49 -3.34 8.63
C THR A 10 -9.56 -3.01 9.80
N VAL A 11 -9.11 -1.75 9.88
CA VAL A 11 -8.24 -1.27 10.97
C VAL A 11 -9.15 -0.69 12.03
N ARG A 12 -9.02 -1.22 13.25
CA ARG A 12 -9.73 -0.69 14.40
C ARG A 12 -8.96 0.52 14.92
N LEU A 13 -9.51 1.71 14.68
CA LEU A 13 -8.99 2.96 15.23
C LEU A 13 -9.41 3.08 16.70
N ARG A 14 -8.53 3.63 17.53
CA ARG A 14 -8.88 4.08 18.89
C ARG A 14 -9.22 5.57 18.83
N ASP A 15 -10.01 6.04 19.78
CA ASP A 15 -10.38 7.46 19.88
C ASP A 15 -9.14 8.37 19.97
N SER A 16 -8.08 7.89 20.63
CA SER A 16 -6.80 8.58 20.73
C SER A 16 -6.10 8.83 19.38
N ASP A 17 -6.39 8.02 18.36
CA ASP A 17 -5.72 8.09 17.07
C ASP A 17 -6.38 9.13 16.14
N VAL A 18 -7.64 9.52 16.42
CA VAL A 18 -8.46 10.37 15.54
C VAL A 18 -7.86 11.76 15.34
N ALA A 19 -7.44 12.43 16.43
CA ALA A 19 -6.88 13.77 16.34
C ALA A 19 -5.60 13.81 15.49
N LYS A 20 -4.74 12.78 15.65
CA LYS A 20 -3.51 12.61 14.84
C LYS A 20 -3.86 12.45 13.36
N LEU A 21 -4.81 11.57 13.02
CA LEU A 21 -5.21 11.32 11.64
C LEU A 21 -5.79 12.56 10.95
N ILE A 22 -6.63 13.32 11.65
CA ILE A 22 -7.17 14.59 11.13
C ILE A 22 -6.03 15.59 10.90
N GLY A 23 -5.06 15.67 11.82
CA GLY A 23 -3.88 16.52 11.68
C GLY A 23 -3.05 16.18 10.44
N GLU A 24 -2.71 14.91 10.26
CA GLU A 24 -1.97 14.44 9.06
C GLU A 24 -2.75 14.76 7.78
N CYS A 25 -4.07 14.51 7.76
CA CYS A 25 -4.91 14.80 6.60
C CYS A 25 -4.92 16.30 6.24
N ARG A 26 -5.05 17.18 7.24
CA ARG A 26 -5.01 18.63 7.04
C ARG A 26 -3.65 19.10 6.50
N ASN A 27 -2.57 18.44 6.90
CA ASN A 27 -1.22 18.71 6.42
C ASN A 27 -0.89 18.01 5.10
N GLN A 28 -1.88 17.42 4.41
CA GLN A 28 -1.68 16.66 3.17
C GLN A 28 -0.67 15.52 3.32
N HIS A 29 -0.62 14.93 4.52
CA HIS A 29 0.25 13.81 4.85
C HIS A 29 -0.55 12.52 5.03
N ILE A 30 0.12 11.43 4.69
CA ILE A 30 -0.36 10.07 4.87
C ILE A 30 0.12 9.55 6.21
N ASN A 31 -0.82 8.99 6.98
CA ASN A 31 -0.50 8.15 8.12
C ASN A 31 -0.20 6.72 7.64
N LEU A 32 1.09 6.36 7.54
CA LEU A 32 1.53 5.06 7.02
C LEU A 32 1.01 3.86 7.83
N GLU A 33 0.78 4.02 9.14
CA GLU A 33 0.26 2.95 10.01
C GLU A 33 -1.15 2.51 9.58
N ASN A 34 -1.93 3.44 9.03
CA ASN A 34 -3.32 3.23 8.61
C ASN A 34 -3.51 3.34 7.09
N TYR A 35 -2.42 3.44 6.33
CA TYR A 35 -2.46 3.68 4.90
C TYR A 35 -2.89 2.43 4.13
N ARG A 36 -3.77 2.64 3.15
CA ARG A 36 -4.32 1.58 2.28
C ARG A 36 -4.17 1.87 0.80
N GLY A 37 -3.32 2.81 0.43
CA GLY A 37 -3.23 3.23 -0.96
C GLY A 37 -4.45 4.02 -1.45
N GLY A 38 -4.39 4.45 -2.70
CA GLY A 38 -5.52 5.06 -3.41
C GLY A 38 -6.50 4.00 -3.91
N SER A 39 -7.80 4.23 -3.72
CA SER A 39 -8.86 3.28 -4.12
C SER A 39 -8.96 3.05 -5.63
N CYS A 40 -8.39 3.94 -6.45
CA CYS A 40 -8.35 3.83 -7.91
C CYS A 40 -7.19 2.97 -8.42
N TYR A 41 -6.26 2.55 -7.54
CA TYR A 41 -5.09 1.77 -7.92
C TYR A 41 -5.24 0.29 -7.54
N SER A 42 -4.57 -0.58 -8.29
CA SER A 42 -4.52 -2.02 -7.99
C SER A 42 -3.77 -2.29 -6.69
N LYS A 43 -3.95 -3.48 -6.11
CA LYS A 43 -3.33 -3.84 -4.82
C LYS A 43 -1.81 -3.80 -4.88
N GLU A 44 -1.26 -4.21 -6.02
CA GLU A 44 0.15 -4.15 -6.38
C GLU A 44 0.68 -2.73 -6.26
N VAL A 45 0.04 -1.78 -6.95
CA VAL A 45 0.46 -0.37 -6.94
C VAL A 45 0.39 0.20 -5.52
N GLN A 46 -0.68 -0.09 -4.78
CA GLN A 46 -0.82 0.36 -3.40
C GLN A 46 0.28 -0.22 -2.49
N ALA A 47 0.62 -1.51 -2.64
CA ALA A 47 1.68 -2.17 -1.91
C ALA A 47 3.05 -1.55 -2.23
N ALA A 48 3.31 -1.32 -3.51
CA ALA A 48 4.54 -0.73 -3.98
C ALA A 48 4.73 0.71 -3.46
N GLU A 49 3.68 1.53 -3.48
CA GLU A 49 3.73 2.88 -2.91
C GLU A 49 3.96 2.83 -1.39
N TYR A 50 3.30 1.91 -0.68
CA TYR A 50 3.52 1.72 0.75
C TYR A 50 4.99 1.37 1.05
N PHE A 51 5.58 0.41 0.32
CA PHE A 51 6.99 0.05 0.51
C PHE A 51 7.93 1.21 0.21
N LEU A 52 7.70 1.91 -0.89
CA LEU A 52 8.48 3.09 -1.26
C LEU A 52 8.49 4.13 -0.14
N ARG A 53 7.29 4.46 0.39
CA ARG A 53 7.13 5.45 1.48
C ARG A 53 7.77 5.00 2.79
N ILE A 54 7.74 3.70 3.11
CA ILE A 54 8.43 3.16 4.28
C ILE A 54 9.95 3.28 4.13
N GLN A 55 10.50 3.02 2.93
CA GLN A 55 11.94 3.09 2.70
C GLN A 55 12.49 4.52 2.72
N ILE A 56 11.80 5.47 2.10
CA ILE A 56 12.29 6.85 1.94
C ILE A 56 11.73 7.83 2.98
N GLY A 57 10.68 7.44 3.72
CA GLY A 57 10.08 8.24 4.79
C GLY A 57 9.19 9.39 4.35
N ILE A 58 8.89 9.53 3.04
CA ILE A 58 8.07 10.62 2.52
C ILE A 58 6.57 10.35 2.74
N LYS A 59 5.91 11.26 3.46
CA LYS A 59 4.49 11.15 3.83
C LYS A 59 3.55 12.02 3.01
N GLU A 60 4.05 12.98 2.26
CA GLU A 60 3.21 13.88 1.48
C GLU A 60 2.37 13.10 0.46
N ILE A 61 1.08 13.39 0.39
CA ILE A 61 0.11 12.66 -0.43
C ILE A 61 0.44 12.77 -1.93
N SER A 62 0.90 13.95 -2.37
CA SER A 62 1.25 14.27 -3.76
C SER A 62 2.66 13.85 -4.17
N ALA A 63 3.47 13.31 -3.25
CA ALA A 63 4.89 13.08 -3.50
C ALA A 63 5.19 12.18 -4.71
N PHE A 64 4.34 11.18 -4.97
CA PHE A 64 4.57 10.18 -6.00
C PHE A 64 3.45 10.16 -7.03
N ARG A 65 3.83 10.05 -8.30
CA ARG A 65 2.91 9.77 -9.40
C ARG A 65 3.23 8.43 -10.01
N LEU A 66 2.24 7.56 -10.12
CA LEU A 66 2.37 6.32 -10.89
C LEU A 66 2.72 6.67 -12.34
N LYS A 67 3.80 6.09 -12.86
CA LYS A 67 4.16 6.16 -14.27
C LYS A 67 3.80 4.89 -15.00
N GLU A 68 4.15 3.74 -14.43
CA GLU A 68 3.93 2.46 -15.07
C GLU A 68 3.77 1.35 -14.03
N ALA A 69 2.95 0.35 -14.36
CA ALA A 69 2.83 -0.87 -13.61
C ALA A 69 3.01 -2.05 -14.58
N LYS A 70 4.12 -2.78 -14.42
CA LYS A 70 4.42 -3.96 -15.23
C LYS A 70 4.30 -5.20 -14.36
N ASN A 71 3.42 -6.12 -14.74
CA ASN A 71 3.40 -7.47 -14.19
C ASN A 71 4.28 -8.34 -15.10
N LYS A 72 5.40 -8.81 -14.57
CA LYS A 72 6.39 -9.57 -15.36
C LYS A 72 6.02 -11.05 -15.44
N ASP A 73 5.46 -11.62 -14.37
CA ASP A 73 4.99 -13.01 -14.26
C ASP A 73 3.77 -13.06 -13.31
N ASN A 74 3.17 -14.26 -13.11
CA ASN A 74 2.01 -14.44 -12.22
C ASN A 74 2.23 -13.95 -10.77
N ASP A 75 3.49 -13.93 -10.30
CA ASP A 75 3.83 -13.62 -8.91
C ASP A 75 4.81 -12.45 -8.77
N SER A 76 5.13 -11.72 -9.85
CA SER A 76 6.10 -10.63 -9.78
C SER A 76 5.68 -9.36 -10.52
N SER A 77 5.89 -8.22 -9.86
CA SER A 77 5.49 -6.91 -10.37
C SER A 77 6.62 -5.90 -10.20
N THR A 78 6.74 -5.01 -11.18
CA THR A 78 7.62 -3.83 -11.16
C THR A 78 6.76 -2.59 -11.34
N ILE A 79 6.74 -1.72 -10.34
CA ILE A 79 5.95 -0.49 -10.35
C ILE A 79 6.88 0.72 -10.37
N GLU A 80 6.62 1.65 -11.28
CA GLU A 80 7.42 2.85 -11.49
C GLU A 80 6.67 4.08 -10.97
N PHE A 81 7.30 4.82 -10.04
CA PHE A 81 6.78 6.06 -9.48
C PHE A 81 7.71 7.23 -9.77
N PHE A 82 7.16 8.35 -10.21
CA PHE A 82 7.90 9.61 -10.32
C PHE A 82 7.74 10.42 -9.03
N SER A 83 8.87 10.76 -8.40
CA SER A 83 8.95 11.65 -7.24
C SER A 83 8.90 13.10 -7.71
N LEU A 84 7.87 13.85 -7.31
CA LEU A 84 7.77 15.28 -7.62
C LEU A 84 8.80 16.11 -6.85
N GLN A 85 9.13 15.68 -5.63
CA GLN A 85 10.07 16.39 -4.77
C GLN A 85 11.52 16.27 -5.26
N GLU A 86 11.90 15.08 -5.71
CA GLU A 86 13.29 14.79 -6.13
C GLU A 86 13.49 14.85 -7.64
N GLY A 87 12.41 14.93 -8.43
CA GLY A 87 12.47 14.91 -9.89
C GLY A 87 12.99 13.59 -10.49
N LYS A 88 12.89 12.48 -9.75
CA LYS A 88 13.45 11.17 -10.15
C LYS A 88 12.41 10.06 -10.16
N THR A 89 12.67 9.02 -10.94
CA THR A 89 11.83 7.81 -10.96
C THR A 89 12.36 6.76 -9.98
N HIS A 90 11.46 6.19 -9.20
CA HIS A 90 11.69 5.06 -8.31
C HIS A 90 11.06 3.81 -8.92
N LEU A 91 11.81 2.71 -8.92
CA LEU A 91 11.31 1.40 -9.34
C LEU A 91 11.17 0.50 -8.12
N VAL A 92 9.98 -0.05 -7.93
CA VAL A 92 9.68 -0.96 -6.82
C VAL A 92 9.43 -2.35 -7.39
N HIS A 93 10.26 -3.31 -6.97
CA HIS A 93 10.14 -4.71 -7.35
C HIS A 93 9.54 -5.49 -6.20
N MET A 94 8.51 -6.28 -6.48
CA MET A 94 7.82 -7.03 -5.45
C MET A 94 7.35 -8.38 -5.97
N GLN A 95 7.23 -9.31 -5.02
CA GLN A 95 6.60 -10.60 -5.19
C GLN A 95 5.19 -10.54 -4.59
N THR A 96 4.25 -11.17 -5.27
CA THR A 96 2.87 -11.34 -4.82
C THR A 96 2.62 -12.82 -4.56
N ASP A 97 2.00 -13.12 -3.42
CA ASP A 97 1.40 -14.43 -3.16
C ASP A 97 -0.11 -14.21 -2.95
N GLU A 98 -0.88 -14.50 -4.01
CA GLU A 98 -2.33 -14.29 -4.08
C GLU A 98 -3.12 -15.15 -3.08
N SER A 99 -2.55 -16.29 -2.68
CA SER A 99 -3.20 -17.29 -1.81
C SER A 99 -2.54 -17.43 -0.43
N ALA A 100 -1.63 -16.53 -0.09
CA ALA A 100 -0.88 -16.55 1.17
C ALA A 100 -1.76 -16.68 2.41
N LEU A 101 -2.97 -16.07 2.37
CA LEU A 101 -3.93 -16.09 3.45
C LEU A 101 -5.35 -16.27 2.91
N SER A 102 -6.22 -16.83 3.75
CA SER A 102 -7.65 -16.93 3.50
C SER A 102 -8.42 -16.41 4.72
N ASN A 103 -9.25 -15.38 4.53
CA ASN A 103 -9.97 -14.71 5.62
C ASN A 103 -11.39 -14.28 5.22
N TYR A 104 -12.26 -14.06 6.20
CA TYR A 104 -13.56 -13.41 5.97
C TYR A 104 -13.32 -11.91 5.79
N ILE A 105 -13.72 -11.34 4.64
CA ILE A 105 -13.47 -9.92 4.33
C ILE A 105 -14.66 -9.07 4.78
N SER A 106 -15.86 -9.64 4.81
CA SER A 106 -17.10 -9.01 5.28
C SER A 106 -17.78 -9.85 6.35
N CYS A 107 -18.49 -9.18 7.27
CA CYS A 107 -19.25 -9.84 8.35
C CYS A 107 -20.37 -10.76 7.84
N LYS A 108 -20.76 -10.66 6.57
CA LYS A 108 -21.78 -11.51 5.94
C LYS A 108 -21.20 -12.61 5.06
N ASP A 109 -19.88 -12.69 4.93
CA ASP A 109 -19.23 -13.72 4.11
C ASP A 109 -19.42 -15.08 4.76
N LYS A 110 -19.94 -16.04 3.98
CA LYS A 110 -20.08 -17.44 4.40
C LYS A 110 -18.78 -18.22 4.20
N ASP A 111 -17.96 -17.76 3.26
CA ASP A 111 -16.71 -18.38 2.87
C ASP A 111 -15.54 -17.40 3.01
N LYS A 112 -14.35 -17.95 3.25
CA LYS A 112 -13.13 -17.15 3.32
C LYS A 112 -12.67 -16.79 1.91
N SER A 113 -12.27 -15.53 1.72
CA SER A 113 -11.69 -15.04 0.48
C SER A 113 -10.16 -15.05 0.56
N PRO A 114 -9.46 -15.32 -0.55
CA PRO A 114 -8.01 -15.21 -0.61
C PRO A 114 -7.58 -13.75 -0.38
N MET A 115 -6.49 -13.58 0.36
CA MET A 115 -5.87 -12.29 0.64
C MET A 115 -4.41 -12.32 0.19
N ALA A 116 -4.12 -11.57 -0.86
CA ALA A 116 -2.77 -11.39 -1.37
C ALA A 116 -1.82 -10.81 -0.31
N GLN A 117 -0.62 -11.38 -0.23
CA GLN A 117 0.51 -10.79 0.47
C GLN A 117 1.55 -10.29 -0.54
N PHE A 118 2.10 -9.11 -0.26
CA PHE A 118 3.16 -8.51 -1.05
C PHE A 118 4.45 -8.47 -0.26
N LYS A 119 5.57 -8.72 -0.93
CA LYS A 119 6.92 -8.66 -0.36
C LYS A 119 7.85 -7.90 -1.30
N LEU A 120 8.60 -6.94 -0.76
CA LEU A 120 9.67 -6.25 -1.48
C LEU A 120 10.86 -7.20 -1.75
N ILE A 121 11.41 -7.16 -2.98
CA ILE A 121 12.59 -7.95 -3.40
C ILE A 121 13.79 -7.03 -3.61
#